data_AF-A0A243Q3S9-F1
#
_entry.id   AF-A0A243Q3S9-F1
#
_cell.length_a   1.000
_cell.length_b   1.000
_cell.length_c   1.000
_cell.angle_alpha   90.00
_cell.angle_beta   90.00
_cell.angle_gamma   90.00
#
_symmetry.space_group_name_H-M   'P 1'
#
loop_
_entity.id
_entity.type
_entity.pdbx_description
1 polymer ?
#
loop_
_entity_poly.entity_id
_entity_poly.type
_entity_poly.pdbx_seq_one_letter_code
_entity_poly.pdbx_strand_id
1 'polypeptide(L)'
;YASLGVLAEAFEGAYGQKLDPMDLVCVDEAHRTSGSMGKAWAAVHDQTIIPATRRLYLTATPRIWEERLSREVAEGVRDPLPREMAASMDDEKVFGPVLYKLSLASAVSRGLLARYQIIVLELQDPVLTPERLYGEDRYSEEVRGQRLGALQAALLRTMADYDLSTCITFHHRTIEASAYAEGLERVAAKLHADQPKKYPKRIWADWLCGEHAPEHRRRVLG
;
A
#
# COMPACT_ATOMS: atom_id res chain seq x y z
N TYR A 1 3.95 -9.81 -13.93
CA TYR A 1 4.49 -10.85 -13.03
C TYR A 1 3.71 -12.16 -13.07
N ALA A 2 2.39 -12.18 -12.86
CA ALA A 2 1.63 -13.45 -12.83
C ALA A 2 1.70 -14.25 -14.15
N SER A 3 1.77 -13.57 -15.29
CA SER A 3 1.90 -14.20 -16.61
C SER A 3 3.36 -14.49 -17.02
N LEU A 4 4.34 -14.37 -16.12
CA LEU A 4 5.75 -14.56 -16.49
C LEU A 4 6.03 -16.00 -16.95
N GLY A 5 5.31 -16.99 -16.41
CA GLY A 5 5.39 -18.39 -16.87
C GLY A 5 4.97 -18.55 -18.34
N VAL A 6 3.93 -17.84 -18.78
CA VAL A 6 3.49 -17.87 -20.19
C VAL A 6 4.56 -17.29 -21.12
N LEU A 7 5.26 -16.24 -20.69
CA LEU A 7 6.39 -15.70 -21.46
C LEU A 7 7.56 -16.68 -21.51
N ALA A 8 7.88 -17.35 -20.39
CA ALA A 8 8.91 -18.37 -20.35
C ALA A 8 8.63 -19.51 -21.34
N GLU A 9 7.40 -20.04 -21.34
CA GLU A 9 6.96 -21.07 -22.30
C GLU A 9 7.08 -20.60 -23.77
N ALA A 10 6.77 -19.34 -24.03
CA ALA A 10 6.88 -18.75 -25.36
C ALA A 10 8.35 -18.57 -25.82
N PHE A 11 9.28 -18.27 -24.91
CA PHE A 11 10.72 -18.25 -25.20
C PHE A 11 11.33 -19.65 -25.34
N GLU A 12 10.79 -20.65 -24.63
CA GLU A 12 11.18 -22.05 -24.80
C GLU A 12 10.70 -22.61 -26.15
N GLY A 13 9.56 -22.11 -26.65
CA GLY A 13 8.94 -22.57 -27.88
C GLY A 13 7.95 -23.73 -27.68
N ALA A 14 7.38 -23.84 -26.47
CA ALA A 14 6.57 -24.99 -26.03
C ALA A 14 5.36 -25.29 -26.93
N TYR A 15 4.86 -24.30 -27.68
CA TYR A 15 3.71 -24.42 -28.59
C TYR A 15 4.09 -24.36 -30.08
N GLY A 16 5.35 -24.64 -30.42
CA GLY A 16 5.84 -24.72 -31.81
C GLY A 16 6.21 -23.37 -32.44
N GLN A 17 6.04 -22.27 -31.72
CA GLN A 17 6.55 -20.94 -32.07
C GLN A 17 7.45 -20.46 -30.94
N LYS A 18 8.62 -19.92 -31.28
CA LYS A 18 9.63 -19.45 -30.33
C LYS A 18 9.81 -17.95 -30.47
N LEU A 19 9.71 -17.23 -29.36
CA LEU A 19 9.99 -15.80 -29.34
C LEU A 19 11.49 -15.52 -29.42
N ASP A 20 11.86 -14.49 -30.19
CA ASP A 20 13.22 -13.96 -30.22
C ASP A 20 13.55 -13.21 -28.92
N PRO A 21 14.83 -13.18 -28.49
CA PRO A 21 15.25 -12.41 -27.32
C PRO A 21 14.82 -10.94 -27.39
N MET A 22 14.45 -10.37 -26.24
CA MET A 22 14.03 -8.97 -26.16
C MET A 22 15.23 -8.02 -26.12
N ASP A 23 15.17 -6.90 -26.85
CA ASP A 23 16.22 -5.89 -26.74
C ASP A 23 16.21 -5.18 -25.36
N LEU A 24 15.02 -4.96 -24.80
CA LEU A 24 14.82 -4.29 -23.53
C LEU A 24 13.62 -4.87 -22.77
N VAL A 25 13.82 -5.19 -21.49
CA VAL A 25 12.75 -5.51 -20.55
C VAL A 25 12.65 -4.41 -19.50
N CYS A 26 11.48 -3.78 -19.39
CA CYS A 26 11.18 -2.82 -18.33
C CYS A 26 10.46 -3.53 -17.18
N VAL A 27 11.05 -3.46 -15.99
CA VAL A 27 10.57 -4.12 -14.77
C VAL A 27 10.06 -3.05 -13.81
N ASP A 28 8.77 -2.76 -13.90
CA ASP A 28 8.10 -1.80 -13.01
C ASP A 28 7.78 -2.43 -11.64
N GLU A 29 7.75 -1.60 -10.60
CA GLU A 29 7.66 -2.02 -9.21
C GLU A 29 8.70 -3.10 -8.87
N ALA A 30 9.94 -2.93 -9.33
CA ALA A 30 11.03 -3.90 -9.23
C ALA A 30 11.34 -4.36 -7.80
N HIS A 31 10.93 -3.60 -6.78
CA HIS A 31 11.02 -4.05 -5.40
C HIS A 31 10.17 -5.31 -5.13
N ARG A 32 9.16 -5.61 -5.95
CA ARG A 32 8.38 -6.85 -5.86
C ARG A 32 9.14 -8.06 -6.39
N THR A 33 10.24 -7.83 -7.12
CA THR A 33 11.15 -8.87 -7.59
C THR A 33 12.38 -9.02 -6.69
N SER A 34 12.33 -8.45 -5.48
CA SER A 34 13.34 -8.62 -4.43
C SER A 34 12.89 -9.66 -3.40
N GLY A 35 13.83 -10.36 -2.76
CA GLY A 35 13.58 -11.44 -1.78
C GLY A 35 13.88 -12.84 -2.32
N SER A 36 13.10 -13.86 -1.92
CA SER A 36 13.41 -15.27 -2.27
C SER A 36 13.46 -15.53 -3.78
N MET A 37 14.65 -15.91 -4.25
CA MET A 37 14.93 -16.31 -5.63
C MET A 37 14.10 -17.51 -6.13
N GLY A 38 13.43 -18.25 -5.24
CA GLY A 38 12.60 -19.41 -5.60
C GLY A 38 11.16 -19.06 -6.04
N LYS A 39 10.78 -17.78 -6.07
CA LYS A 39 9.42 -17.38 -6.47
C LYS A 39 9.33 -17.13 -7.97
N ALA A 40 8.13 -17.35 -8.53
CA ALA A 40 7.85 -17.20 -9.97
C ALA A 40 8.28 -15.84 -10.57
N TRP A 41 8.38 -14.77 -9.78
CA TRP A 41 8.82 -13.46 -10.25
C TRP A 41 10.35 -13.33 -10.39
N ALA A 42 11.15 -14.22 -9.79
CA ALA A 42 12.62 -14.17 -9.88
C ALA A 42 13.12 -14.57 -11.28
N ALA A 43 12.31 -15.30 -12.05
CA ALA A 43 12.59 -15.66 -13.43
C ALA A 43 12.87 -14.46 -14.35
N VAL A 44 12.44 -13.25 -13.98
CA VAL A 44 12.73 -12.03 -14.75
C VAL A 44 14.22 -11.69 -14.77
N HIS A 45 14.98 -12.14 -13.76
CA HIS A 45 16.43 -11.94 -13.66
C HIS A 45 17.23 -12.99 -14.44
N ASP A 46 16.60 -14.12 -14.78
CA ASP A 46 17.28 -15.24 -15.42
C ASP A 46 17.29 -15.07 -16.94
N GLN A 47 18.49 -14.92 -17.50
CA GLN A 47 18.72 -14.77 -18.93
C GLN A 47 18.30 -15.99 -19.74
N THR A 48 18.29 -17.17 -19.12
CA THR A 48 17.89 -18.44 -19.77
C THR A 48 16.38 -18.58 -19.86
N ILE A 49 15.64 -17.98 -18.91
CA ILE A 49 14.17 -18.04 -18.86
C ILE A 49 13.54 -16.88 -19.64
N ILE A 50 14.04 -15.66 -19.42
CA ILE A 50 13.55 -14.46 -20.11
C ILE A 50 14.75 -13.82 -20.83
N PRO A 51 15.06 -14.23 -22.07
CA PRO A 51 16.20 -13.69 -22.81
C PRO A 51 16.02 -12.20 -23.11
N ALA A 52 16.92 -11.36 -22.60
CA ALA A 52 16.93 -9.93 -22.85
C ALA A 52 18.34 -9.36 -23.01
N THR A 53 18.55 -8.44 -23.97
CA THR A 53 19.83 -7.72 -24.13
C THR A 53 20.04 -6.72 -22.99
N ARG A 54 18.98 -6.04 -22.55
CA ARG A 54 19.00 -5.08 -21.43
C ARG A 54 17.78 -5.21 -20.54
N ARG A 55 17.94 -4.88 -19.25
CA ARG A 55 16.84 -4.77 -18.29
C ARG A 55 16.88 -3.41 -17.59
N LEU A 56 15.74 -2.74 -17.51
CA LEU A 56 15.56 -1.49 -16.80
C LEU A 56 14.62 -1.73 -15.61
N TYR A 57 15.16 -1.60 -14.40
CA TYR A 57 14.39 -1.75 -13.17
C TYR A 57 13.91 -0.39 -12.67
N LEU A 58 12.61 -0.28 -12.43
CA LEU A 58 11.96 0.94 -11.97
C LEU A 58 11.30 0.68 -10.61
N THR A 59 11.56 1.54 -9.63
CA THR A 59 10.91 1.47 -8.32
C THR A 59 10.98 2.83 -7.61
N ALA A 60 9.93 3.15 -6.86
CA ALA A 60 9.95 4.27 -5.92
C ALA A 60 10.49 3.85 -4.53
N THR A 61 10.40 2.56 -4.21
CA THR A 61 10.70 2.01 -2.88
C THR A 61 11.70 0.85 -3.01
N PRO A 62 13.00 1.13 -3.25
CA PRO A 62 14.00 0.08 -3.35
C PRO A 62 14.07 -0.70 -2.03
N ARG A 63 14.10 -2.04 -2.12
CA ARG A 63 14.26 -2.93 -0.97
C ARG A 63 15.73 -3.32 -0.86
N ILE A 64 16.39 -2.75 0.14
CA ILE A 64 17.76 -3.10 0.52
C ILE A 64 17.63 -4.02 1.73
N TRP A 65 18.13 -5.25 1.59
CA TRP A 65 18.09 -6.23 2.67
C TRP A 65 19.27 -6.01 3.61
N GLU A 66 18.97 -5.60 4.83
CA GLU A 66 19.93 -5.57 5.94
C GLU A 66 19.46 -6.58 6.99
N GLU A 67 20.41 -7.34 7.54
CA GLU A 67 20.13 -8.21 8.68
C GLU A 67 19.68 -7.34 9.86
N ARG A 68 18.40 -7.44 10.23
CA ARG A 68 17.96 -6.84 11.50
C ARG A 68 18.58 -7.64 12.62
N LEU A 69 19.44 -7.00 13.42
CA LEU A 69 19.90 -7.50 14.71
C LEU A 69 18.69 -8.08 15.46
N SER A 70 18.82 -9.34 15.88
CA SER A 70 17.81 -10.16 16.56
C SER A 70 17.01 -9.36 17.59
N ARG A 71 15.90 -8.77 17.16
CA ARG A 71 14.83 -8.37 18.07
C ARG A 71 13.87 -9.54 18.08
N GLU A 72 13.55 -10.02 19.27
CA GLU A 72 12.60 -11.10 19.53
C GLU A 72 11.43 -10.97 18.56
N VAL A 73 11.43 -11.88 17.58
CA VAL A 73 10.41 -11.96 16.55
C VAL A 73 9.15 -12.36 17.28
N ALA A 74 8.18 -11.44 17.42
CA ALA A 74 6.87 -11.77 17.97
C ALA A 74 6.31 -12.99 17.23
N GLU A 75 5.82 -13.98 17.98
CA GLU A 75 5.25 -15.21 17.45
C GLU A 75 4.31 -14.92 16.26
N GLY A 76 4.62 -15.49 15.10
CA GLY A 76 3.82 -15.37 13.87
C GLY A 76 4.42 -14.49 12.77
N VAL A 77 5.52 -13.78 13.01
CA VAL A 77 6.28 -13.11 11.95
C VAL A 77 7.23 -14.12 11.31
N ARG A 78 7.03 -14.38 10.01
CA ARG A 78 7.83 -15.32 9.22
C ARG A 78 9.33 -15.10 9.39
N ASP A 79 10.04 -16.21 9.51
CA ASP A 79 11.50 -16.31 9.57
C ASP A 79 12.16 -15.39 8.52
N PRO A 80 13.06 -14.48 8.91
CA PRO A 80 13.80 -13.67 7.94
C PRO A 80 14.65 -14.60 7.08
N LEU A 81 14.46 -14.54 5.76
CA LEU A 81 15.32 -15.28 4.83
C LEU A 81 16.79 -14.88 5.06
N PRO A 82 17.72 -15.85 5.15
CA PRO A 82 19.14 -15.57 5.15
C PRO A 82 19.50 -14.62 3.99
N ARG A 83 20.46 -13.71 4.19
CA ARG A 83 20.89 -12.72 3.19
C ARG A 83 21.21 -13.36 1.83
N GLU A 84 21.78 -14.56 1.84
CA GLU A 84 22.11 -15.35 0.65
C GLU A 84 20.88 -15.77 -0.16
N MET A 85 19.71 -15.85 0.47
CA MET A 85 18.45 -16.22 -0.18
C MET A 85 17.58 -15.00 -0.54
N ALA A 86 18.01 -13.77 -0.24
CA ALA A 86 17.27 -12.56 -0.53
C ALA A 86 17.96 -11.75 -1.64
N ALA A 87 17.34 -11.66 -2.82
CA ALA A 87 17.74 -10.72 -3.86
C ALA A 87 17.51 -9.29 -3.33
N SER A 88 18.58 -8.62 -2.92
CA SER A 88 18.58 -7.23 -2.49
C SER A 88 18.82 -6.32 -3.70
N MET A 89 18.16 -5.16 -3.74
CA MET A 89 18.26 -4.25 -4.89
C MET A 89 19.60 -3.49 -5.00
N ASP A 90 20.51 -3.67 -4.04
CA ASP A 90 21.89 -3.19 -4.09
C ASP A 90 22.85 -4.19 -4.76
N ASP A 91 22.38 -5.40 -5.11
CA ASP A 91 23.17 -6.34 -5.91
C ASP A 91 23.16 -5.91 -7.39
N GLU A 92 24.21 -5.20 -7.79
CA GLU A 92 24.41 -4.75 -9.17
C GLU A 92 24.54 -5.92 -10.16
N LYS A 93 24.86 -7.15 -9.72
CA LYS A 93 24.88 -8.32 -10.62
C LYS A 93 23.48 -8.72 -11.07
N VAL A 94 22.46 -8.43 -10.25
CA VAL A 94 21.06 -8.77 -10.53
C VAL A 94 20.31 -7.57 -11.10
N PHE A 95 20.45 -6.39 -10.49
CA PHE A 95 19.67 -5.20 -10.82
C PHE A 95 20.43 -4.18 -11.67
N GLY A 96 21.75 -4.35 -11.85
CA GLY A 96 22.60 -3.34 -12.48
C GLY A 96 22.85 -2.12 -11.58
N PRO A 97 23.70 -1.18 -12.03
CA PRO A 97 23.95 0.05 -11.31
C PRO A 97 22.73 0.98 -11.34
N VAL A 98 22.62 1.86 -10.35
CA VAL A 98 21.58 2.90 -10.34
C VAL A 98 21.86 3.92 -11.44
N LEU A 99 21.12 3.85 -12.54
CA LEU A 99 21.25 4.77 -13.67
C LEU A 99 20.81 6.20 -13.30
N TYR A 100 19.72 6.33 -12.53
CA TYR A 100 19.17 7.62 -12.13
C TYR A 100 18.35 7.48 -10.84
N LYS A 101 18.44 8.49 -9.97
CA LYS A 101 17.67 8.57 -8.72
C LYS A 101 17.04 9.95 -8.57
N LEU A 102 15.71 10.00 -8.52
CA LEU A 102 14.96 11.19 -8.14
C LEU A 102 14.41 10.99 -6.72
N SER A 103 15.00 11.66 -5.74
CA SER A 103 14.50 11.61 -4.36
C SER A 103 13.21 12.42 -4.22
N LEU A 104 12.37 12.05 -3.24
CA LEU A 104 11.17 12.80 -2.87
C LEU A 104 11.49 14.28 -2.58
N ALA A 105 12.56 14.56 -1.83
CA ALA A 105 13.00 15.91 -1.54
C ALA A 105 13.40 16.71 -2.79
N SER A 106 14.07 16.07 -3.76
CA SER A 106 14.44 16.68 -5.04
C SER A 106 13.21 16.93 -5.92
N ALA A 107 12.28 15.99 -5.97
CA ALA A 107 11.03 16.17 -6.71
C ALA A 107 10.20 17.33 -6.14
N VAL A 108 10.12 17.45 -4.81
CA VAL A 108 9.47 18.58 -4.13
C VAL A 108 10.20 19.90 -4.40
N SER A 109 11.53 19.95 -4.30
CA SER A 109 12.28 21.19 -4.54
C SER A 109 12.22 21.68 -5.98
N ARG A 110 12.02 20.76 -6.95
CA ARG A 110 11.81 21.05 -8.37
C ARG A 110 10.35 21.38 -8.72
N GLY A 111 9.43 21.33 -7.75
CA GLY A 111 8.00 21.54 -8.02
C GLY A 111 7.31 20.42 -8.80
N LEU A 112 7.92 19.23 -8.86
CA LEU A 112 7.34 18.04 -9.51
C LEU A 112 6.32 17.33 -8.62
N LEU A 113 6.47 17.45 -7.29
CA LEU A 113 5.57 16.88 -6.29
C LEU A 113 5.15 17.94 -5.28
N ALA A 114 3.92 17.83 -4.79
CA ALA A 114 3.45 18.60 -3.65
C ALA A 114 4.24 18.24 -2.38
N ARG A 115 4.41 19.24 -1.50
CA ARG A 115 4.90 19.02 -0.13
C ARG A 115 3.87 18.19 0.63
N TYR A 116 4.33 17.24 1.43
CA TYR A 116 3.49 16.46 2.32
C TYR A 116 3.64 16.92 3.77
N GLN A 117 2.59 16.73 4.56
CA GLN A 117 2.58 16.96 6.00
C GLN A 117 2.08 15.70 6.69
N ILE A 118 2.74 15.30 7.78
CA ILE A 118 2.30 14.18 8.62
C ILE A 118 1.55 14.78 9.80
N ILE A 119 0.28 14.40 9.95
CA ILE A 119 -0.57 14.79 11.08
C ILE A 119 -0.78 13.53 11.91
N VAL A 120 -0.29 13.55 13.16
CA VAL A 120 -0.51 12.47 14.13
C VAL A 120 -1.60 12.93 15.09
N LEU A 121 -2.71 12.19 15.14
CA LEU A 121 -3.84 12.48 15.99
C LEU A 121 -3.84 11.53 17.19
N GLU A 122 -3.80 12.10 18.38
CA GLU A 122 -4.04 11.37 19.63
C GLU A 122 -5.51 11.60 20.05
N LEU A 123 -6.25 10.51 20.23
CA LEU A 123 -7.65 10.56 20.65
C LEU A 123 -7.74 10.12 22.10
N GLN A 124 -8.25 11.02 22.93
CA GLN A 124 -8.58 10.73 24.33
C GLN A 124 -10.10 10.68 24.44
N ASP A 125 -10.62 9.50 24.73
CA ASP A 125 -12.05 9.27 24.87
C ASP A 125 -12.30 8.59 26.23
N PRO A 126 -13.12 9.20 27.11
CA PRO A 126 -13.35 8.66 28.45
C PRO A 126 -14.12 7.33 28.44
N VAL A 127 -14.76 6.98 27.32
CA VAL A 127 -15.51 5.73 27.11
C VAL A 127 -14.64 4.67 26.44
N LEU A 128 -13.75 5.06 25.52
CA LEU A 128 -12.80 4.15 24.85
C LEU A 128 -11.43 4.18 25.53
N THR A 129 -11.37 3.67 26.76
CA THR A 129 -10.11 3.58 27.51
C THR A 129 -9.17 2.53 26.89
N PRO A 130 -7.84 2.61 27.16
CA PRO A 130 -6.89 1.59 26.71
C PRO A 130 -7.29 0.16 27.11
N GLU A 131 -7.88 -0.01 28.30
CA GLU A 131 -8.33 -1.33 28.78
C GLU A 131 -9.42 -1.92 27.87
N ARG A 132 -10.37 -1.11 27.38
CA ARG A 132 -11.41 -1.57 26.45
C ARG A 132 -10.87 -1.79 25.04
N LEU A 133 -9.93 -0.95 24.59
CA LEU A 133 -9.35 -1.03 23.25
C LEU A 133 -8.37 -2.21 23.08
N TYR A 134 -7.66 -2.58 24.15
CA TYR A 134 -6.64 -3.63 24.12
C TYR A 134 -7.04 -4.90 24.89
N GLY A 135 -8.10 -4.86 25.69
CA GLY A 135 -8.63 -6.00 26.44
C GLY A 135 -9.56 -6.91 25.64
N GLU A 136 -10.35 -7.74 26.34
CA GLU A 136 -11.24 -8.74 25.73
C GLU A 136 -12.40 -8.09 24.96
N ASP A 137 -12.91 -6.97 25.46
CA ASP A 137 -14.03 -6.23 24.88
C ASP A 137 -13.72 -5.58 23.53
N ARG A 138 -12.45 -5.56 23.09
CA ARG A 138 -12.03 -4.95 21.81
C ARG A 138 -12.75 -5.52 20.59
N TYR A 139 -13.26 -6.75 20.71
CA TYR A 139 -14.00 -7.43 19.66
C TYR A 139 -15.51 -7.28 19.77
N SER A 140 -16.01 -6.66 20.84
CA SER A 140 -17.44 -6.37 20.98
C SER A 140 -17.90 -5.36 19.92
N GLU A 141 -19.13 -5.53 19.45
CA GLU A 141 -19.74 -4.63 18.48
C GLU A 141 -19.89 -3.20 19.04
N GLU A 142 -20.10 -3.08 20.36
CA GLU A 142 -20.19 -1.78 21.02
C GLU A 142 -18.86 -1.00 20.95
N VAL A 143 -17.76 -1.62 21.37
CA VAL A 143 -16.43 -0.97 21.35
C VAL A 143 -16.00 -0.67 19.92
N ARG A 144 -16.28 -1.57 18.96
CA ARG A 144 -16.02 -1.32 17.53
C ARG A 144 -16.79 -0.13 17.00
N GLY A 145 -18.10 -0.05 17.28
CA GLY A 145 -18.94 1.07 16.85
C GLY A 145 -18.50 2.40 17.44
N GLN A 146 -18.18 2.42 18.74
CA GLN A 146 -17.63 3.60 19.42
C GLN A 146 -16.29 4.02 18.79
N ARG A 147 -15.36 3.07 18.57
CA ARG A 147 -14.06 3.33 17.92
C ARG A 147 -14.22 3.90 16.51
N LEU A 148 -15.11 3.34 15.70
CA LEU A 148 -15.38 3.85 14.35
C LEU A 148 -15.93 5.28 14.39
N GLY A 149 -16.89 5.56 15.29
CA GLY A 149 -17.45 6.90 15.48
C GLY A 149 -16.40 7.93 15.89
N ALA A 150 -15.51 7.57 16.82
CA ALA A 150 -14.40 8.43 17.24
C ALA A 150 -13.44 8.72 16.06
N LEU A 151 -13.08 7.71 15.27
CA LEU A 151 -12.22 7.87 14.08
C LEU A 151 -12.89 8.69 12.97
N GLN A 152 -14.21 8.58 12.78
CA GLN A 152 -14.99 9.41 11.84
C GLN A 152 -14.98 10.88 12.27
N ALA A 153 -15.25 11.14 13.56
CA ALA A 153 -15.20 12.50 14.09
C ALA A 153 -13.79 13.11 14.03
N ALA A 154 -12.76 12.30 14.33
CA ALA A 154 -11.37 12.70 14.22
C ALA A 154 -10.97 13.07 12.78
N LEU A 155 -11.38 12.26 11.79
CA LEU A 155 -11.15 12.57 10.38
C LEU A 155 -11.82 13.91 10.01
N LEU A 156 -13.11 14.08 10.31
CA LEU A 156 -13.85 15.29 9.95
C LEU A 156 -13.30 16.54 10.62
N ARG A 157 -12.86 16.43 11.89
CA ARG A 157 -12.15 17.51 12.58
C ARG A 157 -10.84 17.85 11.91
N THR A 158 -10.05 16.85 11.53
CA THR A 158 -8.78 17.06 10.84
C THR A 158 -8.99 17.67 9.47
N MET A 159 -10.00 17.24 8.73
CA MET A 159 -10.36 17.84 7.45
C MET A 159 -10.71 19.32 7.62
N ALA A 160 -11.48 19.68 8.65
CA ALA A 160 -11.83 21.08 8.92
C ALA A 160 -10.61 21.91 9.39
N ASP A 161 -9.77 21.36 10.27
CA ASP A 161 -8.62 22.06 10.85
C ASP A 161 -7.49 22.28 9.82
N TYR A 162 -7.41 21.45 8.77
CA TYR A 162 -6.36 21.48 7.74
C TYR A 162 -6.90 21.74 6.31
N ASP A 163 -8.16 22.17 6.17
CA ASP A 163 -8.81 22.48 4.89
C ASP A 163 -8.71 21.36 3.83
N LEU A 164 -8.94 20.11 4.26
CA LEU A 164 -8.90 18.94 3.39
C LEU A 164 -10.27 18.68 2.76
N SER A 165 -10.31 18.51 1.44
CA SER A 165 -11.54 18.24 0.69
C SER A 165 -11.76 16.77 0.33
N THR A 166 -10.69 15.97 0.28
CA THR A 166 -10.71 14.59 -0.23
C THR A 166 -9.76 13.73 0.56
N CYS A 167 -10.22 12.57 1.02
CA CYS A 167 -9.44 11.65 1.85
C CYS A 167 -9.66 10.21 1.42
N ILE A 168 -8.62 9.39 1.58
CA ILE A 168 -8.69 7.93 1.47
C ILE A 168 -8.32 7.36 2.83
N THR A 169 -9.19 6.54 3.40
CA THR A 169 -8.95 5.85 4.68
C THR A 169 -8.61 4.38 4.43
N PHE A 170 -7.63 3.86 5.15
CA PHE A 170 -7.24 2.45 5.08
C PHE A 170 -7.70 1.71 6.34
N HIS A 171 -8.27 0.52 6.15
CA HIS A 171 -8.85 -0.30 7.21
C HIS A 171 -8.28 -1.72 7.14
N HIS A 172 -8.19 -2.41 8.28
CA HIS A 172 -7.69 -3.79 8.32
C HIS A 172 -8.70 -4.80 7.77
N ARG A 173 -10.00 -4.50 7.84
CA ARG A 173 -11.08 -5.38 7.39
C ARG A 173 -12.02 -4.65 6.45
N THR A 174 -12.54 -5.37 5.46
CA THR A 174 -13.53 -4.84 4.50
C THR A 174 -14.82 -4.40 5.20
N ILE A 175 -15.28 -5.15 6.20
CA ILE A 175 -16.46 -4.78 7.00
C ILE A 175 -16.26 -3.47 7.78
N GLU A 176 -15.05 -3.21 8.29
CA GLU A 176 -14.75 -1.93 8.95
C GLU A 176 -14.77 -0.77 7.94
N ALA A 177 -14.24 -0.98 6.72
CA ALA A 177 -14.29 0.03 5.67
C ALA A 177 -15.72 0.36 5.24
N SER A 178 -16.58 -0.65 5.04
CA SER A 178 -18.01 -0.48 4.72
C SER A 178 -18.74 0.28 5.82
N ALA A 179 -18.62 -0.18 7.07
CA ALA A 179 -19.25 0.46 8.21
C ALA A 179 -18.76 1.90 8.42
N TYR A 180 -17.47 2.17 8.16
CA TYR A 180 -16.91 3.51 8.23
C TYR A 180 -17.51 4.44 7.16
N ALA A 181 -17.64 3.98 5.92
CA ALA A 181 -18.24 4.78 4.85
C ALA A 181 -19.73 5.06 5.12
N GLU A 182 -20.50 4.03 5.47
CA GLU A 182 -21.94 4.13 5.76
C GLU A 182 -22.24 5.06 6.95
N GLY A 183 -21.39 5.06 7.98
CA GLY A 183 -21.59 5.88 9.17
C GLY A 183 -21.14 7.34 9.03
N LEU A 184 -20.28 7.66 8.05
CA LEU A 184 -19.58 8.96 8.02
C LEU A 184 -20.54 10.14 7.86
N GLU A 185 -21.53 10.01 6.96
CA GLU A 185 -22.52 11.06 6.72
C GLU A 185 -23.32 11.39 7.99
N ARG A 186 -23.67 10.37 8.78
CA ARG A 186 -24.41 10.55 10.03
C ARG A 186 -23.57 11.29 11.08
N VAL A 187 -22.28 10.97 11.18
CA VAL A 187 -21.38 11.68 12.12
C VAL A 187 -21.17 13.12 11.65
N ALA A 188 -20.96 13.34 10.35
CA ALA A 188 -20.83 14.68 9.78
C ALA A 188 -22.07 15.54 10.02
N ALA A 189 -23.27 14.99 9.85
CA ALA A 189 -24.51 15.70 10.13
C ALA A 189 -24.62 16.13 11.59
N LYS A 190 -24.22 15.28 12.54
CA LYS A 190 -24.18 15.62 13.98
C LYS A 190 -23.18 16.75 14.27
N LEU A 191 -21.97 16.66 13.73
CA LEU A 191 -20.95 17.71 13.91
C LEU A 191 -21.38 19.04 13.27
N HIS A 192 -22.00 19.00 12.10
CA HIS A 192 -22.55 20.19 11.44
C HIS A 192 -23.69 20.82 12.23
N ALA A 193 -24.58 20.02 12.85
CA ALA A 193 -25.64 20.55 13.69
C ALA A 193 -25.11 21.30 14.92
N ASP A 194 -24.00 20.83 15.50
CA ASP A 194 -23.31 21.49 16.63
C ASP A 194 -22.53 22.74 16.19
N GLN A 195 -21.74 22.62 15.12
CA GLN A 195 -20.84 23.68 14.63
C GLN A 195 -20.97 23.89 13.10
N PRO A 196 -22.06 24.53 12.63
CA PRO A 196 -22.38 24.61 11.20
C PRO A 196 -21.41 25.44 10.37
N LYS A 197 -20.65 26.35 11.00
CA LYS A 197 -19.61 27.14 10.34
C LYS A 197 -18.29 26.38 10.15
N LYS A 198 -18.05 25.34 10.96
CA LYS A 198 -16.79 24.58 10.96
C LYS A 198 -16.89 23.33 10.08
N TYR A 199 -17.98 22.58 10.21
CA TYR A 199 -18.15 21.31 9.51
C TYR A 199 -19.04 21.46 8.27
N PRO A 200 -18.75 20.76 7.16
CA PRO A 200 -19.52 20.89 5.93
C PRO A 200 -20.93 20.31 6.09
N LYS A 201 -21.91 20.94 5.44
CA LYS A 201 -23.31 20.47 5.42
C LYS A 201 -23.48 19.16 4.65
N ARG A 202 -22.63 18.92 3.64
CA ARG A 202 -22.69 17.75 2.77
C ARG A 202 -21.31 17.13 2.66
N ILE A 203 -21.25 15.84 2.94
CA ILE A 203 -20.14 14.95 2.65
C ILE A 203 -20.72 13.68 2.03
N TRP A 204 -19.91 12.95 1.29
CA TRP A 204 -20.23 11.60 0.84
C TRP A 204 -19.01 10.73 1.10
N ALA A 205 -19.24 9.43 1.25
CA ALA A 205 -18.19 8.43 1.35
C ALA A 205 -18.62 7.16 0.62
N ASP A 206 -17.65 6.44 0.09
CA ASP A 206 -17.82 5.11 -0.48
C ASP A 206 -16.63 4.25 -0.04
N TRP A 207 -16.70 2.94 -0.28
CA TRP A 207 -15.68 1.99 0.14
C TRP A 207 -15.34 1.02 -0.98
N LEU A 208 -14.09 0.56 -1.00
CA LEU A 208 -13.58 -0.36 -2.01
C LEU A 208 -12.94 -1.59 -1.37
N CYS A 209 -13.21 -2.75 -1.94
CA CYS A 209 -12.49 -3.99 -1.64
C CYS A 209 -12.08 -4.71 -2.93
N GLY A 210 -11.30 -5.79 -2.78
CA GLY A 210 -10.82 -6.60 -3.90
C GLY A 210 -11.92 -7.32 -4.69
N GLU A 211 -13.11 -7.49 -4.11
CA GLU A 211 -14.24 -8.17 -4.73
C GLU A 211 -15.10 -7.24 -5.59
N HIS A 212 -14.92 -5.91 -5.46
CA HIS A 212 -15.66 -4.95 -6.27
C HIS A 212 -15.25 -5.00 -7.75
N ALA A 213 -16.27 -5.02 -8.62
CA ALA A 213 -16.09 -5.00 -10.06
C ALA A 213 -15.26 -3.76 -10.50
N PRO A 214 -14.44 -3.87 -11.57
CA PRO A 214 -13.66 -2.75 -12.09
C PRO A 214 -14.48 -1.49 -12.33
N GLU A 215 -15.72 -1.61 -12.81
CA GLU A 215 -16.62 -0.50 -13.10
C GLU A 215 -17.02 0.25 -11.82
N HIS A 216 -17.33 -0.49 -10.76
CA HIS A 216 -17.62 0.11 -9.45
C HIS A 216 -16.38 0.84 -8.92
N ARG A 217 -15.19 0.23 -9.00
CA ARG A 217 -13.93 0.87 -8.57
C ARG A 217 -13.64 2.18 -9.31
N ARG A 218 -13.85 2.23 -10.63
CA ARG A 218 -13.70 3.47 -11.40
C ARG A 218 -14.66 4.56 -10.94
N ARG A 219 -15.94 4.23 -10.78
CA ARG A 219 -16.96 5.20 -10.34
C ARG A 219 -16.62 5.83 -8.98
N VAL A 220 -16.08 5.05 -8.05
CA VAL A 220 -15.70 5.56 -6.72
C VAL A 220 -14.45 6.43 -6.77
N LEU A 221 -13.48 6.09 -7.61
CA LEU A 221 -12.20 6.80 -7.69
C LEU A 221 -12.24 8.08 -8.55
N GLY A 222 -13.26 8.25 -9.40
CA GLY A 222 -13.38 9.35 -10.35
C GLY A 222 -12.69 9.05 -11.66
#